data_AF-A0A920TRV6-F1
#
_entry.id   AF-A0A920TRV6-F1
#
_cell.length_a   1.000
_cell.length_b   1.000
_cell.length_c   1.000
_cell.angle_alpha   90.00
_cell.angle_beta   90.00
_cell.angle_gamma   90.00
#
_symmetry.space_group_name_H-M   'P 1'
#
loop_
_entity.id
_entity.type
_entity.pdbx_description
1 polymer ?
#
loop_
_entity_poly.entity_id
_entity_poly.type
_entity_poly.pdbx_seq_one_letter_code
_entity_poly.pdbx_strand_id
1 'polypeptide(L)'
;MVGDSGSFIDPLSSYGVKKALASGWLAGIVVHTALIDAPMTDLALDFFDNREQSVYQSYRHSSAEFFEEAASVYGHPYWTTRAEAARAAAGAVSGPNDTDWIEDLEGTYINSDLVRAAHERIRSVELLDSRANPDLRVIKRPAIRSQRIVMKRHLMNDTYPKGIRYVRGVDLLRLVELAPQFDQVPDIWNGYNEKEAPVSLPDFLIGLSTAFAAGLLMHSDQ
;
A
#
# COMPACT_ATOMS: atom_id res chain seq x y z
N MET A 1 -16.48 -4.07 15.37
CA MET A 1 -17.09 -5.38 15.04
C MET A 1 -16.14 -6.11 14.09
N VAL A 2 -16.13 -7.44 14.03
CA VAL A 2 -15.17 -8.20 13.20
C VAL A 2 -15.85 -9.23 12.30
N GLY A 3 -15.22 -9.56 11.17
CA GLY A 3 -15.75 -10.55 10.22
C GLY A 3 -17.12 -10.16 9.66
N ASP A 4 -18.01 -11.15 9.51
CA ASP A 4 -19.36 -10.95 8.95
C ASP A 4 -20.23 -10.02 9.80
N SER A 5 -19.92 -9.88 11.10
CA SER A 5 -20.60 -8.91 11.95
C SER A 5 -20.24 -7.46 11.60
N GLY A 6 -19.04 -7.21 11.06
CA GLY A 6 -18.62 -5.89 10.60
C GLY A 6 -19.10 -5.61 9.17
N SER A 7 -18.78 -6.53 8.24
CA SER A 7 -19.26 -6.46 6.86
C SER A 7 -19.13 -7.81 6.17
N PHE A 8 -20.05 -8.06 5.22
CA PHE A 8 -20.10 -9.27 4.41
C PHE A 8 -19.74 -8.94 2.95
N ILE A 9 -18.97 -9.81 2.31
CA ILE A 9 -18.56 -9.68 0.90
C ILE A 9 -19.19 -10.79 0.07
N ASP A 10 -19.35 -10.55 -1.24
CA ASP A 10 -19.94 -11.53 -2.13
C ASP A 10 -19.13 -12.85 -2.16
N PRO A 11 -19.80 -14.03 -2.13
CA PRO A 11 -19.11 -15.32 -2.06
C PRO A 11 -18.39 -15.74 -3.34
N LEU A 12 -18.48 -15.00 -4.45
CA LEU A 12 -17.84 -15.29 -5.75
C LEU A 12 -16.39 -15.79 -5.65
N SER A 13 -15.63 -15.25 -4.69
CA SER A 13 -14.20 -15.50 -4.53
C SER A 13 -13.85 -16.28 -3.25
N SER A 14 -14.85 -16.72 -2.48
CA SER A 14 -14.68 -17.44 -1.21
C SER A 14 -13.80 -16.72 -0.16
N TYR A 15 -13.69 -15.39 -0.26
CA TYR A 15 -12.78 -14.60 0.58
C TYR A 15 -13.34 -14.19 1.95
N GLY A 16 -14.59 -14.49 2.28
CA GLY A 16 -15.22 -14.11 3.55
C GLY A 16 -14.42 -14.57 4.78
N VAL A 17 -13.91 -15.81 4.75
CA VAL A 17 -13.08 -16.36 5.85
C VAL A 17 -11.75 -15.61 5.97
N LYS A 18 -11.08 -15.33 4.84
CA LYS A 18 -9.81 -14.57 4.82
C LYS A 18 -10.01 -13.16 5.39
N LYS A 19 -11.09 -12.47 5.00
CA LYS A 19 -11.49 -11.18 5.58
C LYS A 19 -11.71 -11.30 7.09
N ALA A 20 -12.47 -12.29 7.54
CA ALA A 20 -12.79 -12.45 8.96
C ALA A 20 -11.54 -12.69 9.82
N LEU A 21 -10.60 -13.50 9.35
CA LEU A 21 -9.32 -13.74 10.03
C LEU A 21 -8.47 -12.46 10.10
N ALA A 22 -8.35 -11.72 8.99
CA ALA A 22 -7.59 -10.45 8.97
C ALA A 22 -8.22 -9.39 9.90
N SER A 23 -9.55 -9.30 9.89
CA SER A 23 -10.33 -8.41 10.76
C SER A 23 -10.10 -8.74 12.24
N GLY A 24 -10.20 -10.03 12.61
CA GLY A 24 -9.95 -10.49 13.98
C GLY A 24 -8.51 -10.24 14.45
N TRP A 25 -7.53 -10.49 13.60
CA TRP A 25 -6.12 -10.20 13.89
C TRP A 25 -5.88 -8.72 14.18
N LEU A 26 -6.39 -7.82 13.32
CA LEU A 26 -6.22 -6.39 13.51
C LEU A 26 -6.96 -5.88 14.76
N ALA A 27 -8.18 -6.35 15.00
CA ALA A 27 -8.92 -6.02 16.22
C ALA A 27 -8.14 -6.43 17.48
N GLY A 28 -7.45 -7.57 17.46
CA GLY A 28 -6.57 -7.98 18.56
C GLY A 28 -5.44 -6.97 18.83
N ILE A 29 -4.80 -6.47 17.77
CA ILE A 29 -3.75 -5.44 17.86
C ILE A 29 -4.31 -4.11 18.40
N VAL A 30 -5.50 -3.72 17.95
CA VAL A 30 -6.18 -2.48 18.36
C VAL A 30 -6.53 -2.52 19.84
N VAL A 31 -7.16 -3.62 20.29
CA VAL A 31 -7.49 -3.84 21.71
C VAL A 31 -6.23 -3.86 22.55
N HIS A 32 -5.19 -4.59 22.11
CA HIS A 32 -3.91 -4.61 22.82
C HIS A 32 -3.30 -3.20 22.94
N THR A 33 -3.33 -2.41 21.87
CA THR A 33 -2.83 -1.03 21.87
C THR A 33 -3.60 -0.16 22.85
N ALA A 34 -4.93 -0.18 22.82
CA ALA A 34 -5.78 0.60 23.72
C ALA A 34 -5.57 0.23 25.20
N LEU A 35 -5.33 -1.04 25.50
CA LEU A 35 -5.11 -1.51 26.88
C LEU A 35 -3.78 -1.05 27.48
N ILE A 36 -2.73 -0.91 26.67
CA ILE A 36 -1.38 -0.56 27.16
C ILE A 36 -0.99 0.90 26.91
N ASP A 37 -1.79 1.62 26.11
CA ASP A 37 -1.52 3.00 25.70
C ASP A 37 -2.85 3.73 25.47
N ALA A 38 -3.52 4.10 26.57
CA ALA A 38 -4.85 4.71 26.53
C ALA A 38 -4.94 5.94 25.60
N PRO A 39 -3.94 6.85 25.53
CA PRO A 39 -3.95 7.97 24.57
C PRO A 39 -3.99 7.56 23.09
N MET A 40 -3.63 6.32 22.74
CA MET A 40 -3.67 5.79 21.36
C MET A 40 -5.01 5.15 21.00
N THR A 41 -5.98 5.08 21.91
CA THR A 41 -7.24 4.33 21.72
C THR A 41 -8.03 4.82 20.51
N ASP A 42 -8.37 6.11 20.45
CA ASP A 42 -9.20 6.66 19.37
C ASP A 42 -8.54 6.46 18.01
N LEU A 43 -7.24 6.73 17.93
CA LEU A 43 -6.46 6.56 16.71
C LEU A 43 -6.34 5.08 16.28
N ALA A 44 -6.29 4.15 17.24
CA ALA A 44 -6.28 2.72 16.95
C ALA A 44 -7.64 2.23 16.44
N LEU A 45 -8.75 2.76 17.00
CA LEU A 45 -10.11 2.47 16.55
C LEU A 45 -10.35 3.03 15.13
N ASP A 46 -9.97 4.29 14.89
CA ASP A 46 -10.06 4.90 13.57
C ASP A 46 -9.24 4.12 12.53
N PHE A 47 -8.06 3.63 12.91
CA PHE A 47 -7.24 2.78 12.03
C PHE A 47 -7.96 1.49 11.65
N PHE A 48 -8.65 0.85 12.61
CA PHE A 48 -9.45 -0.35 12.36
C PHE A 48 -10.62 -0.07 11.41
N ASP A 49 -11.39 0.98 11.68
CA ASP A 49 -12.60 1.30 10.92
C ASP A 49 -12.27 1.67 9.47
N ASN A 50 -11.25 2.52 9.27
CA ASN A 50 -10.75 2.86 7.94
C ASN A 50 -10.30 1.62 7.17
N ARG A 51 -9.70 0.66 7.87
CA ARG A 51 -9.21 -0.57 7.27
C ARG A 51 -10.34 -1.53 6.89
N GLU A 52 -11.33 -1.72 7.75
CA GLU A 52 -12.52 -2.53 7.43
C GLU A 52 -13.28 -1.93 6.23
N GLN A 53 -13.44 -0.61 6.20
CA GLN A 53 -14.11 0.09 5.10
C GLN A 53 -13.34 -0.08 3.78
N SER A 54 -12.02 0.13 3.80
CA SER A 54 -11.17 -0.05 2.62
C SER A 54 -11.22 -1.47 2.08
N VAL A 55 -11.14 -2.49 2.94
CA VAL A 55 -11.24 -3.91 2.54
C VAL A 55 -12.59 -4.20 1.89
N TYR A 56 -13.69 -3.75 2.50
CA TYR A 56 -15.03 -3.94 1.95
C TYR A 56 -15.20 -3.27 0.58
N GLN A 57 -14.72 -2.03 0.44
CA GLN A 57 -14.77 -1.29 -0.82
C GLN A 57 -13.94 -1.97 -1.92
N SER A 58 -12.73 -2.45 -1.63
CA SER A 58 -11.89 -3.14 -2.61
C SER A 58 -12.51 -4.43 -3.12
N TYR A 59 -13.15 -5.24 -2.27
CA TYR A 59 -13.87 -6.44 -2.73
C TYR A 59 -15.10 -6.08 -3.57
N ARG A 60 -15.83 -5.05 -3.18
CA ARG A 60 -16.99 -4.59 -3.95
C ARG A 60 -16.59 -4.05 -5.32
N HIS A 61 -15.45 -3.36 -5.40
CA HIS A 61 -14.85 -2.95 -6.67
C HIS A 61 -14.43 -4.17 -7.51
N SER A 62 -13.63 -5.07 -6.95
CA SER A 62 -13.09 -6.24 -7.67
C SER A 62 -14.18 -7.20 -8.19
N SER A 63 -15.32 -7.28 -7.49
CA SER A 63 -16.48 -8.07 -7.93
C SER A 63 -17.24 -7.46 -9.11
N ALA A 64 -17.06 -6.15 -9.38
CA ALA A 64 -17.76 -5.46 -10.46
C ALA A 64 -17.46 -6.08 -11.83
N GLU A 65 -16.19 -6.38 -12.11
CA GLU A 65 -15.76 -6.97 -13.39
C GLU A 65 -16.47 -8.30 -13.67
N PHE A 66 -16.53 -9.19 -12.66
CA PHE A 66 -17.22 -10.48 -12.79
C PHE A 66 -18.72 -10.32 -13.04
N PHE A 67 -19.37 -9.36 -12.39
CA PHE A 67 -20.78 -9.08 -12.62
C PHE A 67 -21.04 -8.46 -14.00
N GLU A 68 -20.16 -7.58 -14.47
CA GLU A 68 -20.23 -6.97 -15.79
C GLU A 68 -20.04 -8.00 -16.90
N GLU A 69 -19.05 -8.89 -16.76
CA GLU A 69 -18.84 -10.02 -17.67
C GLU A 69 -20.10 -10.90 -17.74
N ALA A 70 -20.63 -11.33 -16.59
CA ALA A 70 -21.84 -12.14 -16.54
C ALA A 70 -23.07 -11.40 -17.11
N ALA A 71 -23.20 -10.10 -16.84
CA ALA A 71 -24.29 -9.28 -17.39
C ALA A 71 -24.23 -9.21 -18.92
N SER A 72 -23.03 -9.08 -19.48
CA SER A 72 -22.81 -9.02 -20.94
C SER A 72 -23.16 -10.33 -21.65
N VAL A 73 -22.91 -11.48 -20.99
CA VAL A 73 -23.15 -12.81 -21.56
C VAL A 73 -24.61 -13.24 -21.41
N TYR A 74 -25.17 -13.05 -20.21
CA TYR A 74 -26.48 -13.63 -19.87
C TYR A 74 -27.65 -12.65 -20.02
N GLY A 75 -27.41 -11.34 -20.04
CA GLY A 75 -28.46 -10.31 -20.18
C GLY A 75 -29.56 -10.35 -19.12
N HIS A 76 -29.35 -11.08 -18.01
CA HIS A 76 -30.38 -11.34 -17.00
C HIS A 76 -30.38 -10.26 -15.92
N PRO A 77 -31.56 -9.80 -15.44
CA PRO A 77 -31.68 -8.72 -14.43
C PRO A 77 -30.83 -8.94 -13.16
N TYR A 78 -30.68 -10.22 -12.74
CA TYR A 78 -29.82 -10.60 -11.62
C TYR A 78 -28.38 -10.09 -11.75
N TRP A 79 -27.80 -10.16 -12.94
CA TRP A 79 -26.41 -9.77 -13.20
C TRP A 79 -26.29 -8.27 -13.48
N THR A 80 -27.22 -7.70 -14.26
CA THR A 80 -27.20 -6.26 -14.57
C THR A 80 -27.34 -5.40 -13.32
N THR A 81 -28.24 -5.74 -12.40
CA THR A 81 -28.41 -5.01 -11.14
C THR A 81 -27.17 -5.09 -10.24
N ARG A 82 -26.48 -6.24 -10.19
CA ARG A 82 -25.24 -6.38 -9.40
C ARG A 82 -24.09 -5.61 -10.01
N ALA A 83 -23.95 -5.65 -11.34
CA ALA A 83 -22.95 -4.87 -12.06
C ALA A 83 -23.13 -3.36 -11.81
N GLU A 84 -24.37 -2.86 -11.90
CA GLU A 84 -24.69 -1.46 -11.60
C GLU A 84 -24.40 -1.10 -10.13
N ALA A 85 -24.80 -1.96 -9.18
CA ALA A 85 -24.54 -1.74 -7.76
C ALA A 85 -23.05 -1.79 -7.40
N ALA A 86 -22.27 -2.62 -8.08
CA ALA A 86 -20.82 -2.70 -7.90
C ALA A 86 -20.13 -1.47 -8.53
N ARG A 87 -20.54 -1.05 -9.74
CA ARG A 87 -20.03 0.16 -10.41
C ARG A 87 -20.31 1.44 -9.62
N ALA A 88 -21.52 1.57 -9.07
CA ALA A 88 -21.87 2.71 -8.21
C ALA A 88 -20.98 2.80 -6.96
N ALA A 89 -20.44 1.68 -6.49
CA ALA A 89 -19.45 1.67 -5.41
C ALA A 89 -18.00 1.83 -5.90
N ALA A 90 -17.70 1.40 -7.13
CA ALA A 90 -16.39 1.55 -7.76
C ALA A 90 -16.03 2.99 -8.10
N GLY A 91 -17.01 3.90 -8.24
CA GLY A 91 -16.80 5.33 -8.49
C GLY A 91 -16.00 6.09 -7.41
N ALA A 92 -15.53 5.41 -6.36
CA ALA A 92 -14.73 5.98 -5.28
C ALA A 92 -13.29 5.42 -5.17
N VAL A 93 -12.94 4.30 -5.82
CA VAL A 93 -11.64 3.64 -5.58
C VAL A 93 -11.11 3.00 -6.86
N SER A 94 -9.87 3.35 -7.24
CA SER A 94 -9.04 2.55 -8.16
C SER A 94 -7.90 1.95 -7.35
N GLY A 95 -7.83 0.63 -7.24
CA GLY A 95 -6.75 -0.08 -6.54
C GLY A 95 -6.60 -1.50 -7.09
N PRO A 96 -5.36 -2.03 -7.18
CA PRO A 96 -5.04 -3.17 -8.02
C PRO A 96 -5.39 -4.52 -7.38
N ASN A 97 -5.21 -5.53 -8.23
CA ASN A 97 -5.47 -6.95 -8.03
C ASN A 97 -4.72 -7.58 -6.83
N ASP A 98 -5.27 -8.72 -6.41
CA ASP A 98 -5.09 -9.57 -5.22
C ASP A 98 -3.67 -9.92 -4.71
N THR A 99 -2.75 -8.96 -4.61
CA THR A 99 -1.41 -9.18 -4.03
C THR A 99 -1.21 -8.33 -2.78
N ASP A 100 -1.23 -9.02 -1.62
CA ASP A 100 -0.94 -8.50 -0.28
C ASP A 100 -1.82 -7.35 0.22
N TRP A 101 -2.99 -7.77 0.68
CA TRP A 101 -3.98 -7.03 1.45
C TRP A 101 -3.39 -6.02 2.44
N ILE A 102 -2.24 -6.29 3.07
CA ILE A 102 -1.79 -5.58 4.29
C ILE A 102 -1.31 -4.13 4.06
N GLU A 103 -0.94 -3.71 2.85
CA GLU A 103 -0.24 -2.41 2.69
C GLU A 103 -0.80 -1.41 1.67
N ASP A 104 -1.69 -1.82 0.74
CA ASP A 104 -2.20 -0.90 -0.28
C ASP A 104 -3.33 -0.02 0.26
N LEU A 105 -2.93 1.03 0.98
CA LEU A 105 -3.80 2.14 1.34
C LEU A 105 -4.21 2.87 0.05
N GLU A 106 -5.50 3.07 -0.14
CA GLU A 106 -6.03 3.90 -1.21
C GLU A 106 -5.25 5.24 -1.30
N GLY A 107 -4.69 5.56 -2.47
CA GLY A 107 -3.87 6.76 -2.67
C GLY A 107 -2.35 6.56 -2.44
N THR A 108 -1.89 5.33 -2.25
CA THR A 108 -0.46 4.95 -2.31
C THR A 108 -0.12 4.06 -3.51
N TYR A 109 -1.08 3.81 -4.40
CA TYR A 109 -0.87 3.03 -5.62
C TYR A 109 0.06 3.77 -6.58
N ILE A 110 1.12 3.09 -7.00
CA ILE A 110 2.10 3.60 -7.97
C ILE A 110 1.95 2.77 -9.25
N ASN A 111 1.78 3.44 -10.38
CA ASN A 111 1.61 2.78 -11.66
C ASN A 111 2.85 1.93 -12.02
N SER A 112 2.63 0.64 -12.30
CA SER A 112 3.71 -0.32 -12.61
C SER A 112 4.52 0.04 -13.86
N ASP A 113 3.92 0.75 -14.83
CA ASP A 113 4.64 1.26 -16.01
C ASP A 113 5.64 2.35 -15.64
N LEU A 114 5.30 3.21 -14.67
CA LEU A 114 6.24 4.21 -14.15
C LEU A 114 7.38 3.55 -13.38
N VAL A 115 7.08 2.53 -12.56
CA VAL A 115 8.10 1.75 -11.84
C VAL A 115 9.05 1.07 -12.83
N ARG A 116 8.51 0.45 -13.89
CA ARG A 116 9.29 -0.19 -14.95
C ARG A 116 10.14 0.82 -15.72
N ALA A 117 9.60 1.98 -16.08
CA ALA A 117 10.35 3.04 -16.74
C ALA A 117 11.50 3.58 -15.86
N ALA A 118 11.26 3.75 -14.55
CA ALA A 118 12.29 4.13 -13.60
C ALA A 118 13.38 3.05 -13.49
N HIS A 119 13.00 1.77 -13.44
CA HIS A 119 13.95 0.66 -13.43
C HIS A 119 14.86 0.66 -14.67
N GLU A 120 14.28 0.80 -15.86
CA GLU A 120 15.06 0.87 -17.10
C GLU A 120 16.01 2.07 -17.13
N ARG A 121 15.58 3.22 -16.59
CA ARG A 121 16.45 4.39 -16.45
C ARG A 121 17.63 4.12 -15.52
N ILE A 122 17.38 3.55 -14.33
CA ILE A 122 18.43 3.16 -13.37
C ILE A 122 19.42 2.19 -14.02
N ARG A 123 18.94 1.25 -14.83
CA ARG A 123 19.78 0.28 -15.54
C ARG A 123 20.64 0.91 -16.64
N SER A 124 20.20 2.02 -17.22
CA SER A 124 20.86 2.69 -18.34
C SER A 124 21.96 3.67 -17.96
N VAL A 125 22.02 4.11 -16.70
CA VAL A 125 22.98 5.09 -16.21
C VAL A 125 24.21 4.41 -15.60
N GLU A 126 25.38 4.99 -15.79
CA GLU A 126 26.63 4.50 -15.19
C GLU A 126 26.72 4.87 -13.71
N LEU A 127 26.25 6.07 -13.35
CA LEU A 127 26.13 6.58 -11.98
C LEU A 127 24.67 6.91 -11.70
N LEU A 128 24.19 6.59 -10.51
CA LEU A 128 22.79 6.83 -10.14
C LEU A 128 22.51 8.33 -9.92
N ASP A 129 23.48 9.06 -9.35
CA ASP A 129 23.42 10.48 -8.98
C ASP A 129 22.10 10.86 -8.31
N SER A 130 21.66 10.04 -7.35
CA SER A 130 20.35 10.21 -6.71
C SER A 130 20.35 11.37 -5.70
N ARG A 131 19.24 12.11 -5.67
CA ARG A 131 18.94 13.10 -4.64
C ARG A 131 17.54 12.89 -4.08
N ALA A 132 17.37 13.16 -2.79
CA ALA A 132 16.04 13.24 -2.19
C ALA A 132 15.27 14.40 -2.83
N ASN A 133 13.98 14.19 -3.11
CA ASN A 133 13.16 15.27 -3.66
C ASN A 133 12.98 16.38 -2.61
N PRO A 134 13.34 17.66 -2.90
CA PRO A 134 13.28 18.75 -1.93
C PRO A 134 11.84 19.09 -1.49
N ASP A 135 10.83 18.72 -2.28
CA ASP A 135 9.41 18.95 -1.96
C ASP A 135 8.83 17.87 -1.04
N LEU A 136 9.64 16.89 -0.62
CA LEU A 136 9.21 15.85 0.30
C LEU A 136 8.88 16.41 1.67
N ARG A 137 7.69 16.03 2.15
CA ARG A 137 7.22 16.28 3.50
C ARG A 137 7.19 14.98 4.28
N VAL A 138 7.44 15.05 5.58
CA VAL A 138 7.37 13.89 6.47
C VAL A 138 6.19 14.04 7.39
N ILE A 139 5.22 13.12 7.27
CA ILE A 139 4.03 13.07 8.11
C ILE A 139 4.10 11.88 9.07
N LYS A 140 3.36 11.93 10.18
CA LYS A 140 3.20 10.78 11.08
C LYS A 140 1.86 10.12 10.82
N ARG A 141 1.85 8.81 10.63
CA ARG A 141 0.63 8.02 10.46
C ARG A 141 0.64 6.77 11.34
N PRO A 142 -0.53 6.27 11.75
CA PRO A 142 -0.65 4.96 12.38
C PRO A 142 -0.08 3.87 11.46
N ALA A 143 0.69 2.96 12.04
CA ALA A 143 1.19 1.76 11.38
C ALA A 143 1.31 0.63 12.41
N ILE A 144 1.26 -0.61 11.92
CA ILE A 144 1.43 -1.79 12.76
C ILE A 144 2.92 -2.04 12.98
N ARG A 145 3.33 -2.16 14.25
CA ARG A 145 4.64 -2.65 14.64
C ARG A 145 4.45 -3.82 15.60
N SER A 146 4.77 -5.02 15.12
CA SER A 146 4.57 -6.26 15.85
C SER A 146 3.11 -6.43 16.27
N GLN A 147 2.78 -6.19 17.54
CA GLN A 147 1.43 -6.37 18.09
C GLN A 147 0.77 -5.05 18.50
N ARG A 148 1.27 -3.90 18.01
CA ARG A 148 0.79 -2.56 18.40
C ARG A 148 0.62 -1.64 17.21
N ILE A 149 -0.33 -0.71 17.32
CA ILE A 149 -0.38 0.48 16.46
C ILE A 149 0.54 1.55 17.05
N VAL A 150 1.40 2.10 16.20
CA VAL A 150 2.36 3.15 16.56
C VAL A 150 2.40 4.24 15.49
N MET A 151 2.77 5.45 15.87
CA MET A 151 2.96 6.54 14.92
C MET A 151 4.31 6.41 14.20
N LYS A 152 4.28 6.20 12.89
CA LYS A 152 5.46 6.09 12.03
C LYS A 152 5.55 7.25 11.04
N ARG A 153 6.78 7.65 10.75
CA ARG A 153 7.09 8.66 9.73
C ARG A 153 6.81 8.08 8.33
N HIS A 154 6.12 8.82 7.48
CA HIS A 154 5.83 8.47 6.09
C HIS A 154 6.28 9.62 5.19
N LEU A 155 6.76 9.30 3.99
CA LEU A 155 7.15 10.28 2.98
C LEU A 155 5.92 10.71 2.18
N MET A 156 5.66 12.00 2.13
CA MET A 156 4.53 12.62 1.44
C MET A 156 5.04 13.58 0.38
N ASN A 157 4.35 13.62 -0.76
CA ASN A 157 4.42 14.70 -1.75
C ASN A 157 3.00 15.00 -2.27
N ASP A 158 2.86 15.91 -3.23
CA ASP A 158 1.54 16.29 -3.75
C ASP A 158 0.86 15.15 -4.53
N THR A 159 1.63 14.24 -5.14
CA THR A 159 1.11 13.05 -5.82
C THR A 159 0.60 11.99 -4.84
N TYR A 160 1.28 11.83 -3.71
CA TYR A 160 0.97 10.85 -2.66
C TYR A 160 0.72 11.56 -1.31
N PRO A 161 -0.42 12.28 -1.17
CA PRO A 161 -0.69 13.11 0.00
C PRO A 161 -0.90 12.28 1.28
N LYS A 162 -1.32 11.02 1.14
CA LYS A 162 -1.45 10.09 2.27
C LYS A 162 -0.09 9.51 2.70
N GLY A 163 0.96 9.70 1.91
CA GLY A 163 2.33 9.29 2.20
C GLY A 163 2.59 7.78 2.09
N ILE A 164 3.84 7.44 1.79
CA ILE A 164 4.35 6.08 1.53
C ILE A 164 5.49 5.79 2.49
N ARG A 165 5.61 4.54 2.92
CA ARG A 165 6.71 4.09 3.80
C ARG A 165 7.36 2.79 3.37
N TYR A 166 6.58 1.79 2.98
CA TYR A 166 7.10 0.48 2.62
C TYR A 166 6.69 0.07 1.22
N VAL A 167 7.57 -0.64 0.53
CA VAL A 167 7.29 -1.36 -0.72
C VAL A 167 8.06 -2.67 -0.66
N ARG A 168 7.37 -3.82 -0.72
CA ARG A 168 8.01 -5.16 -0.70
C ARG A 168 9.00 -5.32 0.48
N GLY A 169 8.65 -4.78 1.65
CA GLY A 169 9.51 -4.80 2.84
C GLY A 169 10.67 -3.79 2.86
N VAL A 170 10.83 -2.96 1.82
CA VAL A 170 11.83 -1.89 1.76
C VAL A 170 11.28 -0.62 2.42
N ASP A 171 11.95 -0.11 3.45
CA ASP A 171 11.64 1.19 4.09
C ASP A 171 12.11 2.33 3.18
N LEU A 172 11.17 2.94 2.46
CA LEU A 172 11.44 4.03 1.51
C LEU A 172 11.97 5.29 2.20
N LEU A 173 11.59 5.55 3.45
CA LEU A 173 12.15 6.67 4.20
C LEU A 173 13.65 6.46 4.40
N ARG A 174 14.04 5.24 4.78
CA ARG A 174 15.46 4.92 4.96
C ARG A 174 16.20 4.91 3.64
N LEU A 175 15.59 4.39 2.58
CA LEU A 175 16.16 4.38 1.24
C LEU A 175 16.44 5.80 0.74
N VAL A 176 15.50 6.73 0.91
CA VAL A 176 15.67 8.14 0.50
C VAL A 176 16.78 8.85 1.28
N GLU A 177 16.96 8.53 2.57
CA GLU A 177 18.07 9.06 3.38
C GLU A 177 19.43 8.50 2.94
N LEU A 178 19.48 7.25 2.48
CA LEU A 178 20.70 6.52 2.18
C LEU A 178 21.16 6.70 0.73
N ALA A 179 20.26 6.66 -0.24
CA ALA A 179 20.58 6.62 -1.66
C ALA A 179 21.50 7.77 -2.13
N PRO A 180 21.35 9.02 -1.66
CA PRO A 180 22.25 10.12 -2.06
C PRO A 180 23.69 10.01 -1.57
N GLN A 181 24.01 9.01 -0.74
CA GLN A 181 25.36 8.80 -0.18
C GLN A 181 26.23 7.90 -1.05
N PHE A 182 25.68 7.31 -2.11
CA PHE A 182 26.37 6.37 -2.98
C PHE A 182 25.99 6.58 -4.44
N ASP A 183 26.93 6.32 -5.34
CA ASP A 183 26.73 6.49 -6.78
C ASP A 183 26.29 5.19 -7.48
N GLN A 184 26.46 4.04 -6.80
CA GLN A 184 26.24 2.71 -7.34
C GLN A 184 25.15 1.95 -6.58
N VAL A 185 24.24 1.29 -7.31
CA VAL A 185 23.12 0.53 -6.73
C VAL A 185 23.58 -0.60 -5.76
N PRO A 186 24.63 -1.39 -6.06
CA PRO A 186 25.12 -2.40 -5.13
C PRO A 186 25.55 -1.83 -3.77
N ASP A 187 26.15 -0.65 -3.75
CA ASP A 187 26.62 -0.02 -2.51
C ASP A 187 25.45 0.48 -1.66
N ILE A 188 24.41 1.03 -2.30
CA ILE A 188 23.16 1.40 -1.60
C ILE A 188 22.49 0.15 -1.02
N TRP A 189 22.43 -0.95 -1.77
CA TRP A 189 21.82 -2.20 -1.30
C TRP A 189 22.58 -2.78 -0.10
N ASN A 190 23.92 -2.82 -0.16
CA ASN A 190 24.77 -3.25 0.96
C ASN A 190 24.56 -2.34 2.18
N GLY A 191 24.64 -1.02 1.99
CA GLY A 191 24.47 -0.04 3.07
C GLY A 191 23.06 -0.04 3.68
N TYR A 192 22.04 -0.44 2.90
CA TYR A 192 20.67 -0.62 3.39
C TYR A 192 20.59 -1.86 4.27
N ASN A 193 21.07 -3.01 3.78
CA ASN A 193 21.03 -4.29 4.50
C ASN A 193 21.90 -4.32 5.76
N GLU A 194 22.90 -3.44 5.88
CA GLU A 194 23.67 -3.25 7.13
C GLU A 194 22.87 -2.56 8.23
N LYS A 195 21.88 -1.73 7.88
CA LYS A 195 21.18 -0.83 8.81
C LYS A 195 19.73 -1.26 9.07
N GLU A 196 19.12 -1.98 8.15
CA GLU A 196 17.72 -2.40 8.20
C GLU A 196 17.59 -3.93 8.13
N ALA A 197 16.35 -4.42 8.25
CA ALA A 197 16.06 -5.83 7.98
C ALA A 197 16.51 -6.20 6.55
N PRO A 198 17.30 -7.27 6.37
CA PRO A 198 17.81 -7.63 5.05
C PRO A 198 16.70 -7.87 4.04
N VAL A 199 16.83 -7.25 2.86
CA VAL A 199 15.91 -7.43 1.72
C VAL A 199 16.65 -8.09 0.55
N SER A 200 15.89 -8.86 -0.23
CA SER A 200 16.40 -9.46 -1.45
C SER A 200 16.77 -8.36 -2.46
N LEU A 201 17.75 -8.61 -3.32
CA LEU A 201 18.10 -7.66 -4.39
C LEU A 201 16.90 -7.34 -5.30
N PRO A 202 16.07 -8.31 -5.74
CA PRO A 202 14.85 -8.00 -6.50
C PRO A 202 13.89 -7.05 -5.78
N ASP A 203 13.58 -7.29 -4.50
CA ASP A 203 12.68 -6.43 -3.73
C ASP A 203 13.28 -5.03 -3.53
N PHE A 204 14.59 -4.97 -3.27
CA PHE A 204 15.32 -3.71 -3.18
C PHE A 204 15.25 -2.90 -4.48
N LEU A 205 15.47 -3.54 -5.64
CA LEU A 205 15.38 -2.89 -6.94
C LEU A 205 13.96 -2.40 -7.23
N ILE A 206 12.93 -3.15 -6.83
CA ILE A 206 11.54 -2.70 -6.91
C ILE A 206 11.36 -1.47 -6.01
N GLY A 207 11.80 -1.51 -4.75
CA GLY A 207 11.70 -0.38 -3.83
C GLY A 207 12.40 0.88 -4.34
N LEU A 208 13.62 0.74 -4.89
CA LEU A 208 14.38 1.83 -5.47
C LEU A 208 13.70 2.41 -6.71
N SER A 209 13.30 1.56 -7.66
CA SER A 209 12.59 1.99 -8.86
C SER A 209 11.27 2.69 -8.50
N THR A 210 10.60 2.19 -7.45
CA THR A 210 9.37 2.77 -6.92
C THR A 210 9.61 4.14 -6.27
N ALA A 211 10.73 4.32 -5.55
CA ALA A 211 11.09 5.62 -4.99
C ALA A 211 11.33 6.69 -6.06
N PHE A 212 11.95 6.33 -7.19
CA PHE A 212 12.08 7.24 -8.34
C PHE A 212 10.73 7.48 -9.05
N ALA A 213 9.96 6.41 -9.30
CA ALA A 213 8.66 6.51 -9.96
C ALA A 213 7.64 7.34 -9.16
N ALA A 214 7.70 7.26 -7.83
CA ALA A 214 6.86 8.06 -6.94
C ALA A 214 7.36 9.50 -6.72
N GLY A 215 8.50 9.86 -7.33
CA GLY A 215 9.12 11.16 -7.14
C GLY A 215 9.64 11.40 -5.72
N LEU A 216 10.01 10.34 -4.99
CA LEU A 216 10.67 10.44 -3.69
C LEU A 216 12.18 10.65 -3.87
N LEU A 217 12.76 9.96 -4.87
CA LEU A 217 14.10 10.22 -5.37
C LEU A 217 14.02 10.84 -6.75
N MET A 218 15.01 11.68 -7.06
CA MET A 218 15.23 12.24 -8.37
C MET A 218 16.68 12.01 -8.76
N HIS A 219 16.95 12.03 -10.06
CA HIS A 219 18.32 12.20 -10.52
C HIS A 219 18.73 13.66 -10.27
N SER A 220 19.98 13.88 -9.92
CA SER A 220 20.57 15.21 -9.96
C SER A 220 20.52 15.70 -11.42
N ASP A 221 20.07 16.93 -11.62
CA ASP A 221 20.04 17.51 -12.96
C ASP A 221 21.49 17.58 -13.47
N GLN A 222 21.75 17.07 -14.68
CA GLN A 222 23.05 17.24 -15.35
C GLN A 222 23.26 18.70 -15.75
#